data_AF-R9A7R3-F1
#
_entry.id   AF-R9A7R3-F1
#
_cell.length_a   1.000
_cell.length_b   1.000
_cell.length_c   1.000
_cell.angle_alpha   90.00
_cell.angle_beta   90.00
_cell.angle_gamma   90.00
#
_symmetry.space_group_name_H-M   'P 1'
#
loop_
_entity.id
_entity.type
_entity.pdbx_description
1 polymer ?
#
loop_
_entity_poly.entity_id
_entity_poly.type
_entity_poly.pdbx_seq_one_letter_code
_entity_poly.pdbx_strand_id
1 'polypeptide(L)'
;MFDTLFSTSGDIIPLILRITAFVVIFPHGAQKLLGWFGGYGFKGTYGFFTGQMKFPGILAVLIILGESFGPVLLLVGFLTKFAAASIAIIMIGAAVLAHRQNGFFINWNGNQKGEGYEFHILAAGLLIALVVGGAGVYSVDFNLIGKF
;
A
#
# COMPACT_ATOMS: atom_id res chain seq x y z
N MET A 1 -11.61 12.53 16.79
CA MET A 1 -11.19 12.23 15.40
C MET A 1 -9.71 11.87 15.35
N PHE A 2 -8.82 12.70 15.91
CA PHE A 2 -7.39 12.38 15.98
C PHE A 2 -7.11 11.12 16.82
N ASP A 3 -7.78 10.94 17.95
CA ASP A 3 -7.58 9.74 18.80
C ASP A 3 -7.84 8.43 18.04
N THR A 4 -8.80 8.41 17.12
CA THR A 4 -9.10 7.22 16.31
C THR A 4 -7.99 6.90 15.30
N LEU A 5 -7.38 7.93 14.70
CA LEU A 5 -6.34 7.79 13.68
C LEU A 5 -5.01 7.30 14.26
N PHE A 6 -4.74 7.67 15.51
CA PHE A 6 -3.48 7.40 16.18
C PHE A 6 -3.58 6.33 17.29
N SER A 7 -4.78 5.86 17.66
CA SER A 7 -4.90 4.83 18.70
C SER A 7 -4.21 3.53 18.29
N THR A 8 -3.45 2.97 19.23
CA THR A 8 -2.57 1.83 19.00
C THR A 8 -2.33 1.06 20.29
N SER A 9 -2.18 -0.26 20.22
CA SER A 9 -1.68 -1.06 21.34
C SER A 9 -0.14 -0.99 21.41
N GLY A 10 0.42 -1.38 22.56
CA GLY A 10 1.86 -1.60 22.75
C GLY A 10 2.34 -2.98 22.28
N ASP A 11 1.65 -3.61 21.32
CA ASP A 11 2.01 -4.93 20.81
C ASP A 11 3.08 -4.85 19.72
N ILE A 12 3.82 -5.96 19.57
CA ILE A 12 4.78 -6.16 18.49
C ILE A 12 4.13 -6.56 17.16
N ILE A 13 2.89 -7.05 17.19
CA ILE A 13 2.18 -7.54 15.99
C ILE A 13 2.11 -6.46 14.90
N PRO A 14 1.66 -5.22 15.17
CA PRO A 14 1.60 -4.20 14.12
C PRO A 14 2.98 -3.80 13.57
N LEU A 15 4.05 -3.86 14.37
CA LEU A 15 5.40 -3.62 13.88
C LEU A 15 5.79 -4.63 12.79
N ILE A 16 5.53 -5.92 13.03
CA ILE A 16 5.83 -6.98 12.06
C ILE A 16 5.04 -6.74 10.77
N LEU A 17 3.75 -6.41 10.88
CA LEU A 17 2.92 -6.11 9.72
C LEU A 17 3.41 -4.86 8.97
N ARG A 18 3.80 -3.79 9.67
CA ARG A 18 4.34 -2.56 9.06
C ARG A 18 5.64 -2.81 8.29
N ILE A 19 6.58 -3.55 8.88
CA ILE A 19 7.84 -3.90 8.20
C ILE A 19 7.55 -4.78 6.98
N THR A 20 6.66 -5.77 7.11
CA THR A 20 6.26 -6.64 5.99
C THR A 20 5.63 -5.83 4.86
N ALA A 21 4.67 -4.94 5.17
CA ALA A 21 4.05 -4.05 4.21
C ALA A 21 5.09 -3.15 3.53
N PHE A 22 6.04 -2.59 4.29
CA PHE A 22 7.09 -1.76 3.71
C PHE A 22 7.94 -2.52 2.71
N VAL A 23 8.51 -3.67 3.11
CA VAL A 23 9.42 -4.46 2.26
C VAL A 23 8.74 -4.88 0.96
N VAL A 24 7.46 -5.22 1.03
CA VAL A 24 6.70 -5.74 -0.11
C VAL A 24 6.15 -4.62 -1.01
N ILE A 25 5.59 -3.55 -0.43
CA ILE A 25 4.85 -2.54 -1.20
C ILE A 25 5.76 -1.40 -1.67
N PHE A 26 6.79 -1.04 -0.89
CA PHE A 26 7.71 0.06 -1.25
C PHE A 26 8.36 -0.11 -2.63
N PRO A 27 8.82 -1.30 -3.05
CA PRO A 27 9.36 -1.49 -4.40
C PRO A 27 8.39 -1.08 -5.51
N HIS A 28 7.10 -1.38 -5.35
CA HIS A 28 6.06 -1.01 -6.33
C HIS A 28 5.82 0.51 -6.37
N GLY A 29 5.81 1.17 -5.20
CA GLY A 29 5.79 2.63 -5.13
C GLY A 29 7.01 3.26 -5.79
N ALA A 30 8.21 2.75 -5.48
CA ALA A 30 9.46 3.23 -6.06
C ALA A 30 9.53 3.03 -7.59
N GLN A 31 8.96 1.94 -8.12
CA GLN A 31 8.77 1.76 -9.56
C GLN A 31 7.89 2.85 -10.17
N LYS A 32 6.79 3.20 -9.50
CA LYS A 32 5.80 4.18 -9.97
C LYS A 32 6.28 5.62 -9.88
N LEU A 33 6.98 6.00 -8.81
CA LEU A 33 7.42 7.38 -8.59
C LEU A 33 8.82 7.63 -9.15
N LEU A 34 9.78 6.77 -8.83
CA LEU A 34 11.20 7.00 -9.07
C LEU A 34 11.76 6.22 -10.28
N GLY A 35 11.02 5.24 -10.79
CA GLY A 35 11.48 4.37 -11.88
C GLY A 35 12.53 3.35 -11.44
N TRP A 36 12.64 3.10 -10.13
CA TRP A 36 13.53 2.08 -9.60
C TRP A 36 13.08 0.68 -10.01
N PHE A 37 13.95 -0.31 -9.90
CA PHE A 37 13.63 -1.73 -10.19
C PHE A 37 13.03 -1.95 -11.59
N GLY A 38 13.49 -1.18 -12.59
CA GLY A 38 12.97 -1.24 -13.96
C GLY A 38 11.56 -0.65 -14.14
N GLY A 39 11.07 0.14 -13.19
CA GLY A 39 9.76 0.78 -13.26
C GLY A 39 9.70 1.97 -14.23
N TYR A 40 8.48 2.40 -14.54
CA TYR A 40 8.21 3.45 -15.52
C TYR A 40 8.46 4.87 -15.01
N GLY A 41 8.62 5.04 -13.69
CA GLY A 41 8.74 6.35 -13.04
C GLY A 41 7.49 7.22 -13.18
N PHE A 42 7.49 8.39 -12.53
CA PHE A 42 6.28 9.20 -12.39
C PHE A 42 5.60 9.50 -13.73
N LYS A 43 6.36 9.98 -14.73
CA LYS A 43 5.80 10.37 -16.03
C LYS A 43 5.21 9.18 -16.78
N GLY A 44 5.89 8.04 -16.77
CA GLY A 44 5.42 6.82 -17.44
C GLY A 44 4.18 6.24 -16.76
N THR A 45 4.21 6.12 -15.43
CA THR A 45 3.06 5.63 -14.66
C THR A 45 1.86 6.56 -14.74
N TYR A 46 2.06 7.88 -14.67
CA TYR A 46 0.98 8.86 -14.86
C TYR A 46 0.36 8.74 -16.26
N GLY A 47 1.20 8.60 -17.29
CA GLY A 47 0.75 8.39 -18.68
C GLY A 47 -0.03 7.08 -18.85
N PHE A 48 0.39 6.00 -18.18
CA PHE A 48 -0.35 4.74 -18.17
C PHE A 48 -1.74 4.91 -17.54
N PHE A 49 -1.83 5.50 -16.35
CA PHE A 49 -3.12 5.66 -15.67
C PHE A 49 -4.09 6.60 -16.41
N THR A 50 -3.61 7.73 -16.89
CA THR A 50 -4.47 8.71 -17.59
C THR A 50 -4.75 8.31 -19.05
N GLY A 51 -3.78 7.69 -19.70
CA GLY A 51 -3.85 7.32 -21.11
C GLY A 51 -4.54 5.98 -21.36
N GLN A 52 -4.09 4.91 -20.70
CA GLN A 52 -4.60 3.56 -20.91
C GLN A 52 -5.79 3.26 -20.00
N MET A 53 -5.65 3.51 -18.69
CA MET A 53 -6.73 3.25 -17.72
C MET A 53 -7.79 4.35 -17.70
N LYS A 54 -7.56 5.47 -18.40
CA LYS A 54 -8.48 6.63 -18.48
C LYS A 54 -8.87 7.21 -17.12
N PHE A 55 -8.01 7.07 -16.11
CA PHE A 55 -8.25 7.65 -14.79
C PHE A 55 -8.10 9.18 -14.82
N PRO A 56 -8.87 9.91 -14.00
CA PRO A 56 -8.59 11.33 -13.75
C PRO A 56 -7.15 11.54 -13.27
N GLY A 57 -6.49 12.60 -13.73
CA GLY A 57 -5.09 12.87 -13.38
C GLY A 57 -4.83 12.95 -11.87
N ILE A 58 -5.78 13.51 -11.11
CA ILE A 58 -5.69 13.56 -9.65
C ILE A 58 -5.65 12.16 -9.03
N LEU A 59 -6.44 11.22 -9.54
CA LEU A 59 -6.46 9.85 -9.04
C LEU A 59 -5.14 9.13 -9.35
N ALA A 60 -4.58 9.35 -10.55
CA ALA A 60 -3.27 8.82 -10.92
C ALA A 60 -2.17 9.30 -9.96
N VAL A 61 -2.16 10.61 -9.63
CA VAL A 61 -1.22 11.18 -8.66
C VAL A 61 -1.42 10.59 -7.27
N LEU A 62 -2.66 10.50 -6.78
CA LEU A 62 -2.95 9.93 -5.47
C LEU A 62 -2.51 8.47 -5.35
N ILE A 63 -2.69 7.65 -6.38
CA ILE A 63 -2.22 6.26 -6.39
C ILE A 63 -0.69 6.22 -6.31
N ILE A 64 0.01 7.00 -7.14
CA ILE A 64 1.48 7.05 -7.16
C ILE A 64 2.02 7.49 -5.79
N LEU A 65 1.47 8.56 -5.22
CA LEU A 65 1.91 9.08 -3.92
C LEU A 65 1.56 8.11 -2.78
N GLY A 66 0.35 7.56 -2.77
CA GLY A 66 -0.11 6.64 -1.72
C GLY A 66 0.72 5.38 -1.65
N GLU A 67 1.08 4.79 -2.80
CA GLU A 67 1.88 3.57 -2.84
C GLU A 67 3.38 3.82 -2.64
N SER A 68 3.86 5.06 -2.85
CA SER A 68 5.27 5.41 -2.64
C SER A 68 5.57 5.87 -1.22
N PHE A 69 4.75 6.78 -0.70
CA PHE A 69 4.95 7.36 0.63
C PHE A 69 4.22 6.57 1.72
N GLY A 70 3.09 5.93 1.41
CA GLY A 70 2.33 5.13 2.37
C GLY A 70 3.18 4.04 3.04
N PRO A 71 3.94 3.21 2.31
CA PRO A 71 4.80 2.21 2.93
C PRO A 71 5.88 2.80 3.84
N VAL A 72 6.42 3.98 3.49
CA VAL A 72 7.40 4.69 4.33
C VAL A 72 6.75 5.18 5.62
N LEU A 73 5.53 5.73 5.54
CA LEU A 73 4.72 6.10 6.70
C LEU A 73 4.43 4.89 7.59
N LEU A 74 4.12 3.73 7.01
CA LEU A 74 3.97 2.47 7.74
C LEU A 74 5.27 2.05 8.42
N LEU A 75 6.42 2.09 7.74
CA LEU A 75 7.71 1.71 8.34
C LEU A 75 8.02 2.53 9.58
N VAL A 76 7.86 3.85 9.49
CA VAL A 76 8.07 4.78 10.61
C VAL A 76 6.95 4.65 11.67
N GLY A 77 5.80 4.12 11.27
CA GLY A 77 4.62 4.02 12.12
C GLY A 77 4.03 5.38 12.43
N PHE A 78 3.92 6.23 11.40
CA PHE A 78 3.31 7.55 11.48
C PHE A 78 2.04 7.58 10.63
N LEU A 79 0.91 8.04 11.19
CA LEU A 79 -0.41 7.99 10.56
C LEU A 79 -0.75 6.58 10.05
N THR A 80 -0.44 5.55 10.83
CA THR A 80 -0.44 4.16 10.40
C THR A 80 -1.79 3.73 9.84
N LYS A 81 -2.89 4.05 10.54
CA LYS A 81 -4.24 3.67 10.08
C LYS A 81 -4.62 4.33 8.77
N PHE A 82 -4.24 5.60 8.60
CA PHE A 82 -4.51 6.35 7.38
C PHE A 82 -3.68 5.82 6.20
N ALA A 83 -2.38 5.59 6.41
CA ALA A 83 -1.50 5.02 5.40
C ALA A 83 -1.96 3.61 5.01
N ALA A 84 -2.28 2.76 5.99
CA ALA A 84 -2.77 1.41 5.75
C ALA A 84 -4.10 1.40 4.98
N ALA A 85 -5.07 2.23 5.37
CA ALA A 85 -6.36 2.34 4.67
C ALA A 85 -6.17 2.81 3.22
N SER A 86 -5.32 3.81 3.01
CA SER A 86 -5.03 4.35 1.67
C SER A 86 -4.43 3.30 0.75
N ILE A 87 -3.43 2.54 1.22
CA ILE A 87 -2.81 1.46 0.45
C ILE A 87 -3.80 0.30 0.26
N ALA A 88 -4.62 -0.03 1.25
CA ALA A 88 -5.62 -1.09 1.12
C ALA A 88 -6.62 -0.79 0.00
N ILE A 89 -7.08 0.47 -0.10
CA ILE A 89 -7.93 0.94 -1.21
C ILE A 89 -7.21 0.79 -2.55
N ILE A 90 -5.93 1.14 -2.63
CA ILE A 90 -5.12 0.96 -3.85
C ILE A 90 -5.01 -0.52 -4.21
N MET A 91 -4.73 -1.41 -3.26
CA MET A 91 -4.63 -2.86 -3.49
C MET A 91 -5.96 -3.45 -3.98
N ILE A 92 -7.07 -3.08 -3.36
CA ILE A 92 -8.41 -3.51 -3.79
C ILE A 92 -8.74 -2.97 -5.19
N GLY A 93 -8.43 -1.69 -5.44
CA GLY A 93 -8.62 -1.08 -6.76
C GLY A 93 -7.80 -1.78 -7.85
N ALA A 94 -6.53 -2.07 -7.59
CA ALA A 94 -5.67 -2.81 -8.50
C ALA A 94 -6.18 -4.24 -8.74
N ALA A 95 -6.60 -4.94 -7.69
CA ALA A 95 -7.21 -6.26 -7.80
C ALA A 95 -8.41 -6.27 -8.75
N VAL A 96 -9.34 -5.33 -8.57
CA VAL A 96 -10.60 -5.30 -9.32
C VAL A 96 -10.43 -4.75 -10.74
N LEU A 97 -9.65 -3.67 -10.89
CA LEU A 97 -9.60 -2.89 -12.13
C LEU A 97 -8.49 -3.33 -13.08
N ALA A 98 -7.39 -3.90 -12.56
CA ALA A 98 -6.23 -4.27 -13.38
C ALA A 98 -5.99 -5.79 -13.45
N HIS A 99 -6.26 -6.53 -12.37
CA HIS A 99 -5.85 -7.92 -12.25
C HIS A 99 -6.99 -8.95 -12.33
N ARG A 100 -8.24 -8.57 -12.06
CA ARG A 100 -9.40 -9.50 -12.04
C ARG A 100 -9.52 -10.34 -13.32
N GLN A 101 -9.27 -9.73 -14.47
CA GLN A 101 -9.35 -10.37 -15.79
C GLN A 101 -8.30 -11.46 -16.02
N ASN A 102 -7.23 -11.48 -15.23
CA ASN A 102 -6.16 -12.48 -15.29
C ASN A 102 -6.43 -13.69 -14.39
N GLY A 103 -7.51 -13.69 -13.59
CA GLY A 103 -7.84 -14.76 -12.66
C GLY A 103 -7.18 -14.60 -11.29
N PHE A 104 -7.32 -15.61 -10.43
CA PHE A 104 -6.88 -15.55 -9.04
C PHE A 104 -5.36 -15.63 -8.88
N PHE A 105 -4.73 -16.62 -9.51
CA PHE A 105 -3.34 -17.01 -9.23
C PHE A 105 -2.30 -16.09 -9.86
N ILE A 106 -1.24 -15.81 -9.11
CA ILE A 106 -0.02 -15.17 -9.63
C ILE A 106 0.59 -16.00 -10.75
N ASN A 107 1.14 -15.33 -11.76
CA ASN A 107 1.71 -15.93 -12.96
C ASN A 107 3.17 -16.35 -12.76
N TRP A 108 3.42 -17.17 -11.73
CA TRP A 108 4.77 -17.59 -11.34
C TRP A 108 5.64 -18.13 -12.48
N ASN A 109 5.01 -18.82 -13.45
CA ASN A 109 5.70 -19.50 -14.56
C ASN A 109 5.56 -18.76 -15.90
N GLY A 110 4.93 -17.57 -15.94
CA GLY A 110 4.75 -16.82 -17.18
C GLY A 110 3.71 -17.40 -18.16
N ASN A 111 2.97 -18.44 -17.78
CA ASN A 111 2.01 -19.14 -18.66
C ASN A 111 0.63 -18.47 -18.74
N GLN A 112 0.37 -17.44 -17.94
CA GLN A 112 -0.87 -16.65 -17.96
C GLN A 112 -0.70 -15.34 -18.74
N LYS A 113 -1.81 -14.72 -19.13
CA LYS A 113 -1.83 -13.44 -19.85
C LYS A 113 -1.31 -12.25 -19.03
N GLY A 114 -1.29 -12.39 -17.70
CA GLY A 114 -0.83 -11.39 -16.75
C GLY A 114 -0.92 -11.94 -15.33
N GLU A 115 -0.53 -11.12 -14.36
CA GLU A 115 -0.59 -11.50 -12.94
C GLU A 115 -2.03 -11.53 -12.43
N GLY A 116 -2.38 -12.58 -11.66
CA GLY A 116 -3.63 -12.65 -10.92
C GLY A 116 -3.69 -11.70 -9.71
N TYR A 117 -4.82 -11.71 -9.00
CA TYR A 117 -5.09 -10.78 -7.90
C TYR A 117 -4.87 -11.34 -6.48
N GLU A 118 -4.39 -12.57 -6.33
CA GLU A 118 -4.09 -13.23 -5.04
C GLU A 118 -3.22 -12.35 -4.12
N PHE A 119 -2.12 -11.80 -4.64
CA PHE A 119 -1.22 -10.90 -3.89
C PHE A 119 -1.94 -9.69 -3.31
N HIS A 120 -2.85 -9.09 -4.09
CA HIS A 120 -3.55 -7.87 -3.69
C HIS A 120 -4.50 -8.13 -2.52
N ILE A 121 -5.13 -9.31 -2.47
CA ILE A 121 -5.98 -9.72 -1.36
C ILE A 121 -5.14 -9.91 -0.09
N LEU A 122 -4.01 -10.58 -0.19
CA LEU A 122 -3.10 -10.78 0.94
C LEU A 122 -2.59 -9.44 1.50
N ALA A 123 -2.15 -8.54 0.61
CA ALA A 123 -1.72 -7.20 0.99
C ALA A 123 -2.87 -6.40 1.63
N ALA A 124 -4.07 -6.42 1.04
CA ALA A 124 -5.23 -5.73 1.60
C ALA A 124 -5.62 -6.26 2.99
N GLY A 125 -5.63 -7.58 3.19
CA GLY A 125 -5.93 -8.19 4.49
C GLY A 125 -4.93 -7.76 5.58
N LEU A 126 -3.64 -7.76 5.26
CA LEU A 126 -2.58 -7.28 6.16
C LEU A 126 -2.78 -5.80 6.52
N LEU A 127 -3.09 -4.97 5.52
CA LEU A 127 -3.29 -3.53 5.73
C LEU A 127 -4.56 -3.25 6.53
N ILE A 128 -5.64 -4.01 6.32
CA ILE A 128 -6.87 -3.91 7.11
C ILE A 128 -6.59 -4.26 8.59
N ALA A 129 -5.74 -5.26 8.85
CA ALA A 129 -5.31 -5.56 10.22
C ALA A 129 -4.59 -4.36 10.88
N LEU A 130 -3.80 -3.60 10.13
CA LEU A 130 -3.18 -2.34 10.62
C LEU A 130 -4.18 -1.19 10.80
N VAL A 131 -5.21 -1.10 9.95
CA VAL A 131 -6.30 -0.12 10.11
C VAL A 131 -7.02 -0.33 11.45
N VAL A 132 -7.29 -1.60 11.80
CA VAL A 132 -7.97 -1.97 13.05
C VAL A 132 -7.02 -1.88 14.25
N GLY A 133 -5.83 -2.48 14.15
CA GLY A 133 -4.89 -2.65 15.26
C GLY A 133 -4.02 -1.43 15.57
N GLY A 134 -3.85 -0.49 14.64
CA GLY A 134 -2.98 0.68 14.82
C GLY A 134 -1.50 0.38 14.55
N ALA A 135 -0.61 1.07 15.26
CA ALA A 135 0.80 1.20 14.90
C ALA A 135 1.78 0.26 15.65
N GLY A 136 1.41 -0.26 16.80
CA GLY A 136 2.26 -1.08 17.66
C GLY A 136 3.47 -0.34 18.24
N VAL A 137 4.37 -1.10 18.88
CA VAL A 137 5.65 -0.59 19.41
C VAL A 137 6.56 -0.03 18.32
N TYR A 138 7.53 0.80 18.74
CA TYR A 138 8.50 1.45 17.85
C TYR A 138 7.84 2.20 16.69
N SER A 139 6.75 2.90 16.98
CA SER A 139 6.03 3.75 16.03
C SER A 139 5.99 5.19 16.54
N VAL A 140 5.94 6.15 15.62
CA VAL A 140 5.74 7.56 15.98
C VAL A 140 4.35 7.75 16.60
N ASP A 141 3.31 7.09 16.08
CA ASP A 141 1.96 7.14 16.62
C ASP A 141 1.91 6.71 18.10
N PHE A 142 2.61 5.62 18.46
CA PHE A 142 2.72 5.17 19.84
C PHE A 142 3.47 6.18 20.72
N ASN A 143 4.51 6.85 20.22
CA ASN A 143 5.22 7.85 21.01
C ASN A 143 4.44 9.16 21.19
N LEU A 144 3.55 9.49 20.24
CA LEU A 144 2.71 10.69 20.30
C LEU A 144 1.51 10.52 21.23
N ILE A 145 0.92 9.31 21.32
CA ILE A 145 -0.33 9.07 22.07
C ILE A 145 -0.17 8.06 23.22
N GLY A 146 0.78 7.12 23.14
CA GLY A 146 1.00 6.05 24.11
C GLY A 146 1.66 6.46 25.44
N LYS A 147 1.47 7.72 25.87
CA LYS A 147 1.89 8.22 27.19
C LYS A 147 0.72 8.36 28.19
N PHE A 148 -0.44 7.77 27.91
CA PHE A 148 -1.56 7.68 28.85
C PHE A 148 -1.97 6.22 29.06
#